data_AF-A0A6I5P462-F1
#
_entry.id   AF-A0A6I5P462-F1
#
_cell.length_a   1.000
_cell.length_b   1.000
_cell.length_c   1.000
_cell.angle_alpha   90.00
_cell.angle_beta   90.00
_cell.angle_gamma   90.00
#
_symmetry.space_group_name_H-M   'P 1'
#
loop_
_entity.id
_entity.type
_entity.pdbx_description
1 polymer ?
#
loop_
_entity_poly.entity_id
_entity_poly.type
_entity_poly.pdbx_seq_one_letter_code
_entity_poly.pdbx_strand_id
1 'polypeptide(L)'
;MANATNAVTRGVMGCNTKDLYRATGGKKGKVASLPEVAQEGLAVGKIAATHALNDSGTFTGNQDQVNQQIADATYEAAREVGKIFPWNW
;
A
#
# COMPACT_ATOMS: atom_id res chain seq x y z
N MET A 1 -5.21 -10.44 2.01
CA MET A 1 -4.10 -9.58 2.48
C MET A 1 -3.03 -9.27 1.42
N ALA A 2 -2.71 -10.16 0.47
CA ALA A 2 -1.70 -9.86 -0.58
C ALA A 2 -2.07 -8.70 -1.53
N ASN A 3 -3.36 -8.49 -1.80
CA ASN A 3 -3.84 -7.38 -2.64
C ASN A 3 -3.64 -6.01 -1.98
N ALA A 4 -3.95 -5.87 -0.68
CA ALA A 4 -3.80 -4.62 0.04
C ALA A 4 -2.32 -4.17 0.12
N THR A 5 -1.40 -5.10 0.38
CA THR A 5 0.04 -4.77 0.37
C THR A 5 0.50 -4.30 -1.02
N ASN A 6 0.04 -4.94 -2.10
CA ASN A 6 0.33 -4.48 -3.46
C ASN A 6 -0.29 -3.11 -3.78
N ALA A 7 -1.51 -2.85 -3.31
CA ALA A 7 -2.18 -1.56 -3.48
C ALA A 7 -1.43 -0.44 -2.74
N VAL A 8 -1.03 -0.67 -1.48
CA VAL A 8 -0.21 0.29 -0.72
C VAL A 8 1.13 0.51 -1.40
N THR A 9 1.84 -0.54 -1.82
CA THR A 9 3.13 -0.38 -2.50
C THR A 9 2.97 0.37 -3.81
N ARG A 10 1.92 0.10 -4.59
CA ARG A 10 1.67 0.79 -5.86
C ARG A 10 1.23 2.24 -5.66
N GLY A 11 0.49 2.53 -4.61
CA GLY A 11 0.08 3.89 -4.27
C GLY A 11 1.24 4.74 -3.79
N VAL A 12 2.01 4.24 -2.80
CA VAL A 12 3.12 4.99 -2.20
C VAL A 12 4.34 5.04 -3.11
N MET A 13 4.72 3.91 -3.73
CA MET A 13 6.01 3.74 -4.42
C MET A 13 5.87 3.71 -5.95
N GLY A 14 4.66 3.75 -6.49
CA GLY A 14 4.42 3.65 -7.94
C GLY A 14 4.74 2.29 -8.57
N CYS A 15 5.18 1.30 -7.79
CA CYS A 15 5.55 -0.04 -8.26
C CYS A 15 4.80 -1.14 -7.49
N ASN A 16 4.79 -2.37 -8.00
CA ASN A 16 4.23 -3.50 -7.25
C ASN A 16 5.27 -4.03 -6.22
N THR A 17 4.82 -4.83 -5.24
CA THR A 17 5.72 -5.38 -4.21
C THR A 17 6.87 -6.19 -4.80
N LYS A 18 6.63 -6.94 -5.88
CA LYS A 18 7.64 -7.79 -6.52
C LYS A 18 8.76 -6.96 -7.15
N ASP A 19 8.45 -5.81 -7.72
CA ASP A 19 9.42 -4.91 -8.30
C ASP A 19 10.17 -4.14 -7.20
N LEU A 20 9.48 -3.71 -6.14
CA LEU A 20 10.12 -3.10 -4.97
C LEU A 20 11.19 -4.02 -4.35
N TYR A 21 10.81 -5.26 -4.00
CA TYR A 21 11.76 -6.22 -3.41
C TYR A 21 12.93 -6.55 -4.34
N ARG A 22 12.69 -6.58 -5.67
CA ARG A 22 13.76 -6.83 -6.65
C ARG A 22 14.71 -5.65 -6.77
N ALA A 23 14.19 -4.43 -6.83
CA ALA A 23 14.98 -3.22 -6.99
C ALA A 23 15.85 -2.93 -5.76
N THR A 24 15.34 -3.21 -4.55
CA THR A 24 16.06 -2.90 -3.31
C THR A 24 16.88 -4.06 -2.75
N GLY A 25 16.85 -5.24 -3.39
CA GLY A 25 17.47 -6.47 -2.86
C GLY A 25 16.79 -7.03 -1.59
N GLY A 26 15.57 -6.58 -1.28
CA GLY A 26 14.84 -7.01 -0.09
C GLY A 26 14.29 -8.44 -0.18
N LYS A 27 14.11 -9.07 0.97
CA LYS A 27 13.49 -10.41 1.08
C LYS A 27 11.98 -10.30 0.95
N LYS A 28 11.42 -10.95 -0.07
CA LYS A 28 9.97 -10.97 -0.35
C LYS A 28 9.16 -11.24 0.93
N GLY A 29 8.18 -10.37 1.18
CA GLY A 29 7.27 -10.48 2.34
C GLY A 29 7.87 -10.00 3.67
N LYS A 30 9.15 -9.64 3.73
CA LYS A 30 9.80 -9.07 4.91
C LYS A 30 9.99 -7.58 4.71
N VAL A 31 9.03 -6.76 5.16
CA VAL A 31 9.12 -5.29 5.06
C VAL A 31 10.41 -4.77 5.70
N ALA A 32 10.81 -5.33 6.84
CA ALA A 32 12.05 -4.98 7.55
C ALA A 32 13.36 -5.24 6.77
N SER A 33 13.29 -5.88 5.59
CA SER A 33 14.45 -6.10 4.72
C SER A 33 14.54 -5.11 3.56
N LEU A 34 13.61 -4.17 3.46
CA LEU A 34 13.66 -3.05 2.53
C LEU A 34 14.51 -1.92 3.14
N PRO A 35 14.99 -0.96 2.33
CA PRO A 35 15.59 0.28 2.82
C PRO A 35 14.67 0.99 3.82
N GLU A 36 15.23 1.70 4.80
CA GLU A 36 14.48 2.30 5.91
C GLU A 36 13.33 3.18 5.44
N VAL A 37 13.59 4.06 4.47
CA VAL A 37 12.57 4.90 3.83
C VAL A 37 11.39 4.05 3.36
N ALA A 38 11.60 2.79 2.89
CA ALA A 38 10.57 1.93 2.24
C ALA A 38 9.69 1.28 3.26
N GLN A 39 10.27 1.02 4.41
CA GLN A 39 9.53 0.63 5.58
C GLN A 39 8.62 1.77 6.01
N GLU A 40 9.14 3.01 6.07
CA GLU A 40 8.36 4.20 6.44
C GLU A 40 7.23 4.49 5.46
N GLY A 41 7.50 4.55 4.15
CA GLY A 41 6.48 4.80 3.15
C GLY A 41 5.38 3.74 3.16
N LEU A 42 5.74 2.45 3.28
CA LEU A 42 4.74 1.38 3.42
C LEU A 42 3.96 1.45 4.73
N ALA A 43 4.59 1.90 5.83
CA ALA A 43 3.91 2.10 7.10
C ALA A 43 2.91 3.24 7.03
N VAL A 44 3.30 4.41 6.52
CA VAL A 44 2.42 5.57 6.36
C VAL A 44 1.28 5.24 5.39
N GLY A 45 1.56 4.59 4.26
CA GLY A 45 0.53 4.16 3.33
C GLY A 45 -0.47 3.16 3.93
N LYS A 46 -0.02 2.25 4.81
CA LYS A 46 -0.91 1.35 5.56
C LYS A 46 -1.77 2.09 6.59
N ILE A 47 -1.21 3.09 7.28
CA ILE A 47 -1.96 3.91 8.24
C ILE A 47 -3.04 4.70 7.52
N ALA A 48 -2.69 5.38 6.42
CA ALA A 48 -3.64 6.12 5.59
C ALA A 48 -4.73 5.20 5.02
N ALA A 49 -4.36 4.03 4.49
CA ALA A 49 -5.33 3.04 4.03
C ALA A 49 -6.26 2.56 5.16
N THR A 50 -5.72 2.27 6.35
CA THR A 50 -6.55 1.84 7.49
C THR A 50 -7.53 2.94 7.91
N HIS A 51 -7.08 4.20 7.92
CA HIS A 51 -7.94 5.34 8.23
C HIS A 51 -9.04 5.51 7.18
N ALA A 52 -8.68 5.49 5.89
CA ALA A 52 -9.63 5.58 4.78
C ALA A 52 -10.66 4.44 4.79
N LEU A 53 -10.24 3.21 5.11
CA LEU A 53 -11.14 2.07 5.24
C LEU A 53 -12.13 2.26 6.39
N ASN A 54 -11.69 2.79 7.53
CA ASN A 54 -12.57 3.09 8.66
C ASN A 54 -13.57 4.22 8.34
N ASP A 55 -13.13 5.24 7.60
CA ASP A 55 -13.97 6.39 7.22
C ASP A 55 -14.96 6.05 6.09
N SER A 56 -14.59 5.14 5.19
CA SER A 56 -15.43 4.73 4.05
C SER A 56 -16.70 3.95 4.44
N GLY A 57 -16.86 3.60 5.72
CA GLY A 57 -18.06 2.94 6.22
C GLY A 57 -18.17 1.47 5.81
N THR A 58 -19.39 1.00 5.54
CA THR A 58 -19.65 -0.41 5.22
C THR A 58 -19.54 -0.67 3.72
N PHE A 59 -18.58 -1.49 3.30
CA PHE A 59 -18.52 -2.02 1.94
C PHE A 59 -19.67 -3.01 1.69
N THR A 60 -20.32 -2.92 0.53
CA THR A 60 -21.46 -3.76 0.17
C THR A 60 -21.20 -4.53 -1.12
N GLY A 61 -21.82 -5.71 -1.25
CA GLY A 61 -21.69 -6.59 -2.41
C GLY A 61 -21.18 -8.00 -2.05
N ASN A 62 -20.82 -8.77 -3.07
CA ASN A 62 -20.18 -10.07 -2.86
C ASN A 62 -18.73 -9.90 -2.37
N GLN A 63 -18.11 -10.99 -1.89
CA GLN A 63 -16.78 -10.95 -1.30
C GLN A 63 -15.72 -10.36 -2.25
N ASP A 64 -15.82 -10.63 -3.55
CA ASP A 64 -14.87 -10.12 -4.53
C ASP A 64 -15.04 -8.61 -4.78
N GLN A 65 -16.28 -8.13 -4.81
CA GLN A 65 -16.60 -6.70 -4.90
C GLN A 65 -16.11 -5.94 -3.67
N VAL A 66 -16.32 -6.50 -2.47
CA VAL A 66 -15.81 -5.92 -1.22
C VAL A 66 -14.27 -5.89 -1.24
N ASN A 67 -13.63 -6.98 -1.67
CA ASN A 67 -12.17 -7.05 -1.77
C ASN A 67 -11.61 -6.03 -2.78
N GLN A 68 -12.30 -5.77 -3.88
CA GLN A 68 -11.92 -4.73 -4.85
C GLN A 68 -12.07 -3.33 -4.25
N GLN A 69 -13.22 -3.02 -3.62
CA GLN A 69 -13.44 -1.73 -2.98
C GLN A 69 -12.37 -1.41 -1.92
N ILE A 70 -12.00 -2.41 -1.11
CA ILE A 70 -10.91 -2.29 -0.12
C ILE A 70 -9.58 -2.02 -0.82
N ALA A 71 -9.28 -2.72 -1.91
CA ALA A 71 -8.03 -2.54 -2.65
C ALA A 71 -7.93 -1.16 -3.32
N ASP A 72 -9.04 -0.67 -3.87
CA ASP A 72 -9.11 0.64 -4.53
C ASP A 72 -8.98 1.78 -3.51
N ALA A 73 -9.74 1.74 -2.42
CA ALA A 73 -9.62 2.71 -1.32
C ALA A 73 -8.20 2.72 -0.71
N THR A 74 -7.62 1.53 -0.53
CA THR A 74 -6.23 1.37 -0.07
C THR A 74 -5.24 1.99 -1.05
N TYR A 75 -5.44 1.80 -2.36
CA TYR A 75 -4.57 2.36 -3.39
C TYR A 75 -4.65 3.89 -3.45
N GLU A 76 -5.86 4.45 -3.40
CA GLU A 76 -6.08 5.89 -3.45
C GLU A 76 -5.46 6.62 -2.26
N ALA A 77 -5.72 6.14 -1.03
CA ALA A 77 -5.13 6.70 0.18
C ALA A 77 -3.59 6.64 0.15
N ALA A 78 -3.03 5.50 -0.28
CA ALA A 78 -1.60 5.33 -0.44
C ALA A 78 -1.01 6.26 -1.52
N ARG A 79 -1.74 6.49 -2.61
CA ARG A 79 -1.34 7.40 -3.70
C ARG A 79 -1.34 8.86 -3.26
N GLU A 80 -2.28 9.28 -2.43
CA GLU A 80 -2.27 10.63 -1.86
C GLU A 80 -1.05 10.86 -0.97
N VAL A 81 -0.74 9.90 -0.10
CA VAL A 81 0.50 9.93 0.70
C VAL A 81 1.75 10.00 -0.18
N GLY A 82 1.81 9.20 -1.26
CA GLY A 82 2.93 9.23 -2.21
C GLY A 82 3.11 10.57 -2.95
N LYS A 83 2.04 11.37 -3.10
CA LYS A 83 2.13 12.73 -3.65
C LYS A 83 2.66 13.75 -2.63
N ILE A 84 2.35 13.55 -1.35
CA ILE A 84 2.75 14.46 -0.26
C ILE A 84 4.22 14.24 0.11
N PHE A 85 4.64 12.98 0.11
CA PHE A 85 6.01 12.60 0.44
C PHE A 85 6.70 12.05 -0.81
N PRO A 86 7.56 12.83 -1.49
CA PRO A 86 8.43 12.30 -2.53
C PRO A 86 9.47 11.42 -1.84
N TRP A 87 9.13 10.13 -1.71
CA TRP A 87 10.04 9.12 -1.18
C TRP A 87 11.20 9.01 -2.17
N ASN A 88 12.31 9.70 -1.89
CA ASN A 88 13.53 9.64 -2.69
C ASN A 88 14.29 8.36 -2.28
N TRP A 89 14.53 7.48 -3.25
CA TRP A 89 15.21 6.18 -3.12
C TRP A 89 16.55 6.19 -3.82
#